data_AF-A0A6J6RJA4-F1
#
_entry.id   AF-A0A6J6RJA4-F1
#
_cell.length_a   1.000
_cell.length_b   1.000
_cell.length_c   1.000
_cell.angle_alpha   90.00
_cell.angle_beta   90.00
_cell.angle_gamma   90.00
#
_symmetry.space_group_name_H-M   'P 1'
#
loop_
_entity.id
_entity.type
_entity.pdbx_description
1 polymer ?
#
loop_
_entity_poly.entity_id
_entity_poly.type
_entity_poly.pdbx_seq_one_letter_code
_entity_poly.pdbx_strand_id
1 'polypeptide(L)' 'MKGADAILHLTEWKEYRELDPSVIGQLVKSKFLIDGRNMLDRNLWRAAGWRVHALGRTD' A
#
# COMPACT_ATOMS: atom_id res chain seq x y z
N MET A 1 -1.41 8.64 -8.83
CA MET A 1 -1.67 8.63 -7.37
C MET A 1 -2.42 9.87 -6.88
N LYS A 2 -2.19 11.07 -7.45
CA LYS A 2 -2.88 12.29 -7.00
C LYS A 2 -4.40 12.09 -6.93
N GLY A 3 -4.98 12.29 -5.75
CA GLY A 3 -6.42 12.21 -5.49
C GLY A 3 -7.02 10.80 -5.50
N ALA A 4 -6.22 9.73 -5.57
CA ALA A 4 -6.75 8.37 -5.61
C ALA A 4 -7.43 7.98 -4.29
N ASP A 5 -8.56 7.27 -4.38
CA ASP A 5 -9.26 6.70 -3.23
C ASP A 5 -8.66 5.35 -2.78
N ALA A 6 -7.91 4.67 -3.65
CA ALA A 6 -7.27 3.39 -3.36
C ALA A 6 -6.00 3.19 -4.22
N ILE A 7 -5.05 2.41 -3.69
CA ILE A 7 -3.90 1.88 -4.43
C ILE A 7 -4.00 0.35 -4.49
N LEU A 8 -3.71 -0.21 -5.66
CA LEU A 8 -3.65 -1.66 -5.88
C LEU A 8 -2.23 -2.03 -6.32
N HIS A 9 -1.60 -2.94 -5.59
CA HIS A 9 -0.31 -3.52 -5.94
C HIS A 9 -0.53 -4.86 -6.67
N LEU A 10 -0.36 -4.84 -8.00
CA LEU A 10 -0.77 -5.92 -8.90
C LEU A 10 0.39 -6.61 -9.63
N THR A 11 1.62 -6.16 -9.43
CA THR A 11 2.84 -6.75 -10.00
C THR A 11 3.96 -6.59 -8.99
N GLU A 12 4.74 -7.62 -8.76
CA GLU A 12 5.70 -7.74 -7.65
C GLU A 12 7.07 -7.09 -7.89
N TRP A 13 7.12 -6.06 -8.72
CA TRP A 13 8.37 -5.37 -9.05
C TRP A 13 9.06 -4.84 -7.79
N LYS A 14 10.40 -4.90 -7.80
CA LYS A 14 11.22 -4.59 -6.63
C LYS A 14 11.01 -3.13 -6.20
N GLU A 15 10.87 -2.25 -7.17
CA GLU A 15 10.65 -0.82 -7.04
C GLU A 15 9.45 -0.48 -6.16
N TYR A 16 8.39 -1.30 -6.16
CA TYR A 16 7.21 -1.04 -5.33
C TYR A 16 7.41 -1.40 -3.86
N ARG A 17 8.32 -2.33 -3.57
CA ARG A 17 8.67 -2.74 -2.21
C ARG A 17 9.54 -1.71 -1.50
N GLU A 18 10.19 -0.84 -2.26
CA GLU A 18 11.09 0.21 -1.79
C GLU A 18 10.39 1.57 -1.63
N LEU A 19 9.08 1.65 -1.91
CA LEU A 19 8.30 2.87 -1.74
C LEU A 19 8.17 3.25 -0.27
N ASP A 20 8.30 4.56 0.03
CA ASP A 20 7.98 5.14 1.33
C ASP A 20 6.46 5.43 1.43
N PRO A 21 5.69 4.72 2.28
CA PRO A 21 4.25 4.92 2.39
C PRO A 21 3.87 6.31 2.91
N SER A 22 4.78 7.00 3.60
CA SER A 22 4.57 8.37 4.11
C SER A 22 4.52 9.37 2.96
N VAL A 23 5.42 9.23 1.99
CA VAL A 23 5.49 10.07 0.78
C VAL A 23 4.26 9.80 -0.10
N ILE A 24 3.95 8.53 -0.35
CA ILE A 24 2.78 8.16 -1.16
C ILE A 24 1.49 8.67 -0.52
N GLY A 25 1.40 8.62 0.81
CA GLY A 25 0.24 9.05 1.59
C GLY A 25 -0.11 10.52 1.44
N GLN A 26 0.84 11.38 1.03
CA GLN A 26 0.60 12.81 0.78
C GLN A 26 -0.09 13.08 -0.57
N LEU A 27 -0.08 12.11 -1.48
CA LEU A 27 -0.61 12.27 -2.83
C LEU A 27 -2.06 11.80 -2.96
N VAL A 28 -2.45 10.81 -2.16
CA VAL A 28 -3.76 10.16 -2.26
C VAL A 28 -4.82 10.89 -1.46
N LYS A 29 -6.09 10.71 -1.86
CA LYS A 29 -7.24 11.17 -1.09
C LYS A 29 -7.48 10.29 0.14
N SER A 30 -7.21 9.00 0.01
CA SER A 30 -7.40 7.99 1.06
C SER A 30 -6.20 7.05 1.12
N LYS A 31 -5.70 6.78 2.33
CA LYS A 31 -4.61 5.82 2.57
C LYS A 31 -5.14 4.38 2.61
N PHE A 32 -5.66 3.90 1.49
CA PHE A 32 -6.21 2.55 1.33
C PHE A 32 -5.39 1.76 0.32
N LEU A 33 -4.81 0.64 0.75
CA LEU A 33 -3.95 -0.23 -0.05
C LEU A 33 -4.52 -1.65 -0.12
N ILE A 34 -4.58 -2.20 -1.32
CA ILE A 34 -4.79 -3.63 -1.56
C ILE A 34 -3.50 -4.21 -2.14
N ASP A 35 -2.85 -5.10 -1.39
CA ASP A 35 -1.70 -5.87 -1.85
C ASP A 35 -2.16 -7.22 -2.42
N GLY A 36 -2.24 -7.30 -3.75
CA GLY A 36 -2.58 -8.52 -4.46
C GLY A 36 -1.40 -9.51 -4.58
N ARG A 37 -0.19 -9.09 -4.22
CA ARG A 37 1.04 -9.88 -4.38
C ARG A 37 1.65 -10.34 -3.07
N ASN A 38 1.19 -9.80 -1.94
CA ASN A 38 1.72 -10.11 -0.60
C ASN A 38 3.23 -9.85 -0.47
N MET A 39 3.74 -8.80 -1.13
CA MET A 39 5.17 -8.46 -1.14
C MET A 39 5.49 -7.11 -0.48
N LEU A 40 4.49 -6.32 -0.11
CA LEU A 40 4.71 -5.08 0.63
C LEU A 40 4.80 -5.37 2.13
N ASP A 41 5.65 -4.61 2.83
CA ASP A 41 5.73 -4.68 4.29
C ASP A 41 4.46 -4.09 4.93
N ARG A 42 3.51 -4.95 5.31
CA ARG A 42 2.23 -4.51 5.87
C ARG A 42 2.40 -3.67 7.14
N ASN A 43 3.41 -3.96 7.97
CA ASN A 43 3.63 -3.23 9.22
C ASN A 43 4.11 -1.81 8.94
N LEU A 44 5.04 -1.65 8.01
CA LEU A 44 5.51 -0.34 7.56
C LEU A 44 4.34 0.52 7.03
N TRP A 45 3.51 -0.07 6.18
CA TRP A 45 2.35 0.63 5.59
C TRP A 45 1.29 0.98 6.64
N ARG A 46 0.95 0.04 7.54
CA ARG A 46 0.02 0.29 8.65
C ARG A 46 0.53 1.37 9.61
N ALA A 47 1.83 1.35 9.94
CA ALA A 47 2.45 2.37 10.79
C ALA A 47 2.39 3.77 10.17
N ALA A 48 2.45 3.89 8.84
CA ALA A 48 2.25 5.15 8.11
C ALA A 48 0.76 5.57 7.97
N GLY A 49 -0.15 4.86 8.64
CA GLY A 49 -1.58 5.14 8.68
C GLY A 49 -2.39 4.59 7.51
N TRP A 50 -1.86 3.59 6.79
CA TRP A 50 -2.61 2.93 5.71
C TRP A 50 -3.50 1.81 6.25
N ARG A 51 -4.73 1.75 5.72
CA ARG A 51 -5.55 0.54 5.82
C ARG A 51 -5.14 -0.40 4.70
N VAL A 52 -4.55 -1.54 5.07
CA VAL A 52 -3.97 -2.52 4.14
C VAL A 52 -4.81 -3.78 4.14
N HIS A 53 -5.26 -4.21 2.95
CA HIS A 53 -5.79 -5.56 2.73
C HIS A 53 -4.83 -6.38 1.88
N ALA A 54 -4.73 -7.66 2.20
CA ALA A 54 -3.84 -8.60 1.55
C ALA A 54 -4.60 -9.90 1.26
N LEU A 55 -4.38 -10.48 0.08
CA LEU A 55 -5.10 -11.70 -0.31
C LEU A 55 -4.68 -12.89 0.56
N GLY A 56 -5.67 -13.64 1.06
CA GLY A 56 -5.44 -14.80 1.92
C GLY A 56 -4.95 -14.45 3.33
N ARG A 57 -5.19 -13.22 3.79
CA ARG A 57 -4.80 -12.71 5.11
C ARG A 57 -6.01 -12.13 5.84
N THR A 58 -6.10 -12.37 7.14
CA THR A 58 -7.24 -11.98 8.00
C THR A 58 -6.89 -10.94 9.06
N ASP A 59 -5.60 -10.60 9.16
CA ASP A 59 -5.09 -9.55 10.04
C ASP A 59 -5.34 -8.14 9.47
#